data_AF-A0A6L8A2C7-F1
#
_entry.id   AF-A0A6L8A2C7-F1
#
_cell.length_a   1.000
_cell.length_b   1.000
_cell.length_c   1.000
_cell.angle_alpha   90.00
_cell.angle_beta   90.00
_cell.angle_gamma   90.00
#
_symmetry.space_group_name_H-M   'P 1'
#
loop_
_entity.id
_entity.type
_entity.pdbx_description
1 polymer ?
#
loop_
_entity_poly.entity_id
_entity_poly.type
_entity_poly.pdbx_seq_one_letter_code
_entity_poly.pdbx_strand_id
1 'polypeptide(L)'
;LERMLAAGVTPSVPAQGSVGASGDLAPLAHLTAVVIGEGRASYRGERLPGGAALQAAGIEPVALRAKEGLAMINGTQCSTALALAGLFDAKRLLRAALVTGALSVDATLGSDTPFDPAINALRGHPGQIDVAAALRALLAGSEIRASHIDCSRVQDPYSVRCQPQVMGACLTLLRQAGAVLAIEAAAATDNPLVLAERGEILSGGNFHAEPVAFAADQIALAVSEIGALTERRIALLVDPAMSELPAFLTPEPGVNSGFMAAEITAAALAAENKQRAAPASIDSLTTCANQEDHVSMATHGARRLAEMNDNLAKIVAIEWLAAAQGIGFRAPLKTSVRLGSAIARLRAVVPPLEEDRYMAPDIEAAVDLARAGALVEAVGPEGMPGW
;
A
#
# COMPACT_ATOMS: atom_id res chain seq x y z
N LEU A 1 12.83 -17.38 -19.89
CA LEU A 1 12.40 -16.49 -18.78
C LEU A 1 13.40 -16.45 -17.65
N GLU A 2 13.71 -17.57 -16.98
CA GLU A 2 14.68 -17.61 -15.86
C GLU A 2 16.05 -16.98 -16.19
N ARG A 3 16.63 -17.30 -17.36
CA ARG A 3 17.88 -16.69 -17.82
C ARG A 3 17.79 -15.16 -17.97
N MET A 4 16.65 -14.65 -18.47
CA MET A 4 16.44 -13.21 -18.63
C MET A 4 16.36 -12.53 -17.27
N LEU A 5 15.62 -13.12 -16.33
CA LEU A 5 15.51 -12.62 -14.96
C LEU A 5 16.89 -12.58 -14.27
N ALA A 6 17.65 -13.68 -14.34
CA ALA A 6 18.98 -13.77 -13.75
C ALA A 6 19.99 -12.78 -14.36
N ALA A 7 19.86 -12.50 -15.66
CA ALA A 7 20.71 -11.53 -16.35
C ALA A 7 20.25 -10.07 -16.18
N GLY A 8 19.05 -9.82 -15.64
CA GLY A 8 18.47 -8.47 -15.57
C GLY A 8 17.99 -7.93 -16.91
N VAL A 9 17.57 -8.81 -17.83
CA VAL A 9 16.87 -8.43 -19.07
C VAL A 9 15.37 -8.34 -18.77
N THR A 10 14.84 -7.12 -18.70
CA THR A 10 13.45 -6.86 -18.32
C THR A 10 12.63 -6.41 -19.53
N PRO A 11 11.63 -7.20 -19.99
CA PRO A 11 10.79 -6.80 -21.10
C PRO A 11 10.07 -5.45 -20.87
N SER A 12 9.99 -4.63 -21.92
CA SER A 12 9.19 -3.40 -21.91
C SER A 12 7.72 -3.73 -22.18
N VAL A 13 6.92 -3.81 -21.13
CA VAL A 13 5.50 -4.17 -21.21
C VAL A 13 4.63 -2.92 -21.05
N PRO A 14 3.72 -2.60 -21.99
CA PRO A 14 2.74 -1.52 -21.81
C PRO A 14 1.79 -1.81 -20.63
N ALA A 15 1.49 -0.78 -19.83
CA ALA A 15 0.68 -0.92 -18.62
C ALA A 15 -0.83 -1.04 -18.86
N GLN A 16 -1.30 -0.90 -20.11
CA GLN A 16 -2.72 -0.90 -20.49
C GLN A 16 -2.96 -1.83 -21.68
N GLY A 17 -4.17 -2.38 -21.79
CA GLY A 17 -4.60 -3.23 -22.92
C GLY A 17 -5.05 -4.64 -22.55
N SER A 18 -4.98 -5.04 -21.28
CA SER A 18 -5.58 -6.31 -20.79
C SER A 18 -6.94 -6.05 -20.17
N VAL A 19 -7.87 -6.97 -20.43
CA VAL A 19 -9.21 -7.06 -19.82
C VAL A 19 -9.33 -8.25 -18.84
N GLY A 20 -8.28 -9.06 -18.68
CA GLY A 20 -8.29 -10.23 -17.79
C GLY A 20 -9.33 -11.30 -18.16
N ALA A 21 -9.60 -11.47 -19.47
CA ALA A 21 -10.67 -12.32 -20.02
C ALA A 21 -10.18 -13.67 -20.53
N SER A 22 -9.30 -13.66 -21.55
CA SER A 22 -8.53 -14.80 -22.07
C SER A 22 -7.10 -14.76 -21.53
N GLY A 23 -6.96 -14.34 -20.27
CA GLY A 23 -5.70 -13.97 -19.67
C GLY A 23 -5.20 -12.58 -20.08
N ASP A 24 -4.03 -12.22 -19.59
CA ASP A 24 -3.37 -10.95 -19.81
C ASP A 24 -2.64 -10.91 -21.17
N LEU A 25 -3.39 -11.20 -22.24
CA LEU A 25 -2.85 -11.46 -23.59
C LEU A 25 -1.87 -10.39 -24.06
N ALA A 26 -2.29 -9.12 -24.07
CA ALA A 26 -1.48 -8.03 -24.58
C ALA A 26 -0.15 -7.86 -23.80
N PRO A 27 -0.15 -7.67 -22.47
CA PRO A 27 1.11 -7.51 -21.74
C PRO A 27 1.99 -8.77 -21.80
N LEU A 28 1.42 -9.97 -21.76
CA LEU A 28 2.19 -11.21 -21.87
C LEU A 28 2.73 -11.45 -23.29
N ALA A 29 2.05 -10.97 -24.32
CA ALA A 29 2.59 -10.97 -25.69
C ALA A 29 3.82 -10.07 -25.82
N HIS A 30 3.84 -8.90 -25.16
CA HIS A 30 5.02 -8.04 -25.14
C HIS A 30 6.22 -8.66 -24.40
N LEU A 31 5.96 -9.39 -23.31
CA LEU A 31 6.98 -10.20 -22.64
C LEU A 31 7.50 -11.31 -23.56
N THR A 32 6.58 -12.03 -24.22
CA THR A 32 6.90 -13.14 -25.12
C THR A 32 7.64 -12.68 -26.37
N ALA A 33 7.34 -11.48 -26.87
CA ALA A 33 8.06 -10.88 -27.98
C ALA A 33 9.57 -10.82 -27.69
N VAL A 34 9.97 -10.40 -26.49
CA VAL A 34 11.39 -10.39 -26.11
C VAL A 34 12.00 -11.79 -26.09
N VAL A 35 11.25 -12.79 -25.60
CA VAL A 35 11.71 -14.20 -25.56
C VAL A 35 12.07 -14.73 -26.95
N ILE A 36 11.35 -14.29 -27.99
CA ILE A 36 11.60 -14.69 -29.38
C ILE A 36 12.54 -13.72 -30.14
N GLY A 37 13.16 -12.76 -29.44
CA GLY A 37 14.10 -11.79 -30.03
C GLY A 37 13.47 -10.52 -30.60
N GLU A 38 12.17 -10.35 -30.42
CA GLU A 38 11.39 -9.19 -30.89
C GLU A 38 11.11 -8.18 -29.76
N GLY A 39 10.39 -7.10 -30.07
CA GLY A 39 9.95 -6.12 -29.08
C GLY A 39 11.11 -5.32 -28.47
N ARG A 40 10.97 -4.91 -27.20
CA ARG A 40 11.96 -4.08 -26.49
C ARG A 40 12.16 -4.57 -25.06
N ALA A 41 13.37 -4.42 -24.55
CA ALA A 41 13.72 -4.73 -23.17
C ALA A 41 14.65 -3.67 -22.58
N SER A 42 14.57 -3.49 -21.26
CA SER A 42 15.58 -2.77 -20.48
C SER A 42 16.70 -3.74 -20.11
N TYR A 43 17.95 -3.33 -20.33
CA TYR A 43 19.14 -4.07 -19.91
C TYR A 43 20.22 -3.08 -19.47
N ARG A 44 20.75 -3.25 -18.26
CA ARG A 44 21.78 -2.37 -17.65
C ARG A 44 21.43 -0.86 -17.71
N GLY A 45 20.15 -0.53 -17.54
CA GLY A 45 19.65 0.85 -17.55
C GLY A 45 19.30 1.40 -18.93
N GLU A 46 19.54 0.67 -20.01
CA GLU A 46 19.23 1.11 -21.38
C GLU A 46 18.06 0.34 -21.99
N ARG A 47 17.22 1.03 -22.78
CA ARG A 47 16.09 0.41 -23.48
C ARG A 47 16.46 0.02 -24.91
N LEU A 48 16.66 -1.28 -25.13
CA LEU A 48 17.16 -1.85 -26.38
C LEU A 48 16.06 -2.62 -27.14
N PRO A 49 16.24 -2.87 -28.46
CA PRO A 49 15.50 -3.94 -29.14
C PRO A 49 15.70 -5.29 -28.42
N GLY A 50 14.65 -6.13 -28.36
CA GLY A 50 14.66 -7.36 -27.57
C GLY A 50 15.80 -8.31 -27.91
N GLY A 51 16.00 -8.61 -29.20
CA GLY A 51 17.11 -9.46 -29.66
C GLY A 51 18.49 -8.89 -29.32
N ALA A 52 18.66 -7.57 -29.39
CA ALA A 52 19.92 -6.93 -29.00
C ALA A 52 20.17 -7.03 -27.48
N ALA A 53 19.13 -6.88 -26.65
CA ALA A 53 19.23 -7.08 -25.21
C ALA A 53 19.57 -8.53 -24.85
N LEU A 54 18.93 -9.51 -25.51
CA LEU A 54 19.22 -10.92 -25.33
C LEU A 54 20.66 -11.26 -25.72
N GLN A 55 21.12 -10.78 -26.89
CA GLN A 55 22.48 -10.97 -27.36
C GLN A 55 23.51 -10.36 -26.39
N ALA A 56 23.27 -9.13 -25.91
CA ALA A 56 24.14 -8.46 -24.95
C ALA A 56 24.22 -9.21 -23.61
N ALA A 57 23.19 -9.97 -23.26
CA ALA A 57 23.13 -10.84 -22.09
C ALA A 57 23.63 -12.28 -22.33
N GLY A 58 24.06 -12.62 -23.55
CA GLY A 58 24.49 -13.97 -23.91
C GLY A 58 23.34 -14.99 -23.94
N ILE A 59 22.12 -14.54 -24.25
CA ILE A 59 20.92 -15.38 -24.31
C ILE A 59 20.49 -15.50 -25.77
N GLU A 60 20.33 -16.74 -26.25
CA GLU A 60 19.75 -17.00 -27.58
C GLU A 60 18.21 -16.87 -27.55
N PRO A 61 17.59 -16.23 -28.56
CA PRO A 61 16.14 -16.23 -28.74
C PRO A 61 15.54 -17.63 -28.88
N VAL A 62 14.30 -17.80 -28.43
CA VAL A 62 13.59 -19.09 -28.49
C VAL A 62 12.72 -19.17 -29.74
N ALA A 63 12.81 -20.27 -30.48
CA ALA A 63 11.84 -20.62 -31.52
C ALA A 63 10.68 -21.42 -30.90
N LEU A 64 9.51 -20.79 -30.79
CA LEU A 64 8.33 -21.39 -30.17
C LEU A 64 7.77 -22.55 -31.01
N ARG A 65 7.32 -23.59 -30.31
CA ARG A 65 6.66 -24.78 -30.88
C ARG A 65 5.16 -24.78 -30.62
N ALA A 66 4.51 -25.88 -30.98
CA ALA A 66 3.09 -26.09 -30.74
C ALA A 66 2.72 -25.79 -29.27
N LYS A 67 1.63 -25.05 -29.07
CA LYS A 67 1.10 -24.57 -27.78
C LYS A 67 1.96 -23.55 -27.04
N GLU A 68 3.29 -23.53 -27.19
CA GLU A 68 4.18 -22.66 -26.40
C GLU A 68 3.84 -21.18 -26.51
N GLY A 69 3.48 -20.69 -27.71
CA GLY A 69 3.05 -19.29 -27.87
C GLY A 69 1.78 -18.95 -27.08
N LEU A 70 0.77 -19.82 -27.13
CA LEU A 70 -0.48 -19.61 -26.39
C LEU A 70 -0.25 -19.73 -24.88
N ALA A 71 0.51 -20.75 -24.44
CA ALA A 71 0.84 -20.96 -23.03
C ALA A 71 1.59 -19.78 -22.40
N MET A 72 2.35 -19.03 -23.22
CA MET A 72 3.09 -17.86 -22.75
C MET A 72 2.24 -16.61 -22.61
N ILE A 73 1.11 -16.51 -23.32
CA ILE A 73 0.26 -15.31 -23.35
C ILE A 73 -1.09 -15.46 -22.65
N ASN A 74 -1.55 -16.70 -22.46
CA ASN A 74 -2.84 -17.01 -21.85
C ASN A 74 -2.63 -17.34 -20.36
N GLY A 75 -2.95 -16.39 -19.48
CA GLY A 75 -2.84 -16.56 -18.04
C GLY A 75 -3.01 -15.23 -17.29
N THR A 76 -3.00 -15.26 -15.96
CA THR A 76 -3.36 -14.09 -15.11
C THR A 76 -2.14 -13.41 -14.48
N GLN A 77 -0.93 -13.67 -14.99
CA GLN A 77 0.32 -13.33 -14.31
C GLN A 77 0.57 -11.83 -14.21
N CYS A 78 0.15 -11.02 -15.21
CA CYS A 78 0.34 -9.57 -15.17
C CYS A 78 -0.58 -8.95 -14.10
N SER A 79 -1.86 -9.33 -14.11
CA SER A 79 -2.86 -8.92 -13.14
C SER A 79 -2.44 -9.31 -11.72
N THR A 80 -2.02 -10.57 -11.53
CA THR A 80 -1.56 -11.10 -10.25
C THR A 80 -0.31 -10.37 -9.75
N ALA A 81 0.69 -10.14 -10.62
CA ALA A 81 1.92 -9.44 -10.25
C ALA A 81 1.66 -7.99 -9.81
N LEU A 82 0.79 -7.26 -10.53
CA LEU A 82 0.41 -5.90 -10.16
C LEU A 82 -0.37 -5.86 -8.85
N ALA A 83 -1.29 -6.80 -8.63
CA ALA A 83 -2.06 -6.89 -7.39
C ALA A 83 -1.17 -7.23 -6.20
N LEU A 84 -0.20 -8.15 -6.38
CA LEU A 84 0.80 -8.48 -5.35
C LEU A 84 1.70 -7.29 -5.02
N ALA A 85 2.17 -6.54 -6.02
CA ALA A 85 2.95 -5.32 -5.79
C ALA A 85 2.14 -4.30 -4.97
N GLY A 86 0.89 -4.04 -5.38
CA GLY A 86 -0.03 -3.16 -4.64
C GLY A 86 -0.31 -3.64 -3.22
N LEU A 87 -0.45 -4.96 -3.01
CA LEU A 87 -0.60 -5.56 -1.69
C LEU A 87 0.65 -5.33 -0.84
N PHE A 88 1.86 -5.59 -1.36
CA PHE A 88 3.09 -5.44 -0.59
C PHE A 88 3.33 -3.99 -0.14
N ASP A 89 3.03 -3.02 -1.00
CA ASP A 89 3.09 -1.61 -0.64
C ASP A 89 2.03 -1.25 0.40
N ALA A 90 0.78 -1.69 0.22
CA ALA A 90 -0.30 -1.47 1.19
C ALA A 90 0.01 -2.09 2.56
N LYS A 91 0.64 -3.28 2.59
CA LYS A 91 1.08 -3.95 3.82
C LYS A 91 2.11 -3.10 4.59
N ARG A 92 3.06 -2.53 3.86
CA ARG A 92 4.09 -1.64 4.43
C ARG A 92 3.47 -0.36 4.95
N LEU A 93 2.59 0.26 4.16
CA LEU A 93 1.96 1.53 4.49
C LEU A 93 0.92 1.40 5.62
N LEU A 94 0.20 0.29 5.73
CA LEU A 94 -0.66 0.01 6.90
C LEU A 94 0.18 0.01 8.18
N ARG A 95 1.30 -0.70 8.19
CA ARG A 95 2.21 -0.73 9.36
C ARG A 95 2.78 0.65 9.67
N ALA A 96 3.19 1.41 8.65
CA ALA A 96 3.63 2.79 8.82
C ALA A 96 2.52 3.68 9.42
N ALA A 97 1.28 3.56 8.92
CA ALA A 97 0.12 4.30 9.41
C ALA A 97 -0.26 3.95 10.86
N LEU A 98 0.02 2.73 11.34
CA LEU A 98 -0.14 2.39 12.76
C LEU A 98 0.89 3.09 13.64
N VAL A 99 2.14 3.23 13.17
CA VAL A 99 3.17 3.98 13.89
C VAL A 99 2.83 5.47 13.93
N THR A 100 2.47 6.07 12.80
CA THR A 100 2.09 7.49 12.75
C THR A 100 0.78 7.75 13.50
N GLY A 101 -0.18 6.82 13.46
CA GLY A 101 -1.40 6.91 14.25
C GLY A 101 -1.15 6.83 15.76
N ALA A 102 -0.19 6.02 16.21
CA ALA A 102 0.25 6.01 17.61
C ALA A 102 0.98 7.31 18.00
N LEU A 103 1.81 7.88 17.11
CA LEU A 103 2.38 9.23 17.33
C LEU A 103 1.28 10.27 17.48
N SER A 104 0.24 10.22 16.64
CA SER A 104 -0.91 11.13 16.70
C SER A 104 -1.72 10.98 17.99
N VAL A 105 -1.85 9.75 18.53
CA VAL A 105 -2.44 9.52 19.86
C VAL A 105 -1.65 10.32 20.91
N ASP A 106 -0.33 10.13 21.01
CA ASP A 106 0.48 10.87 21.98
C ASP A 106 0.44 12.39 21.73
N ALA A 107 0.60 12.84 20.49
CA ALA A 107 0.56 14.26 20.14
C ALA A 107 -0.72 14.97 20.61
N THR A 108 -1.85 14.27 20.59
CA THR A 108 -3.18 14.78 20.97
C THR A 108 -3.58 14.46 22.41
N LEU A 109 -2.66 13.92 23.21
CA LEU A 109 -2.93 13.42 24.57
C LEU A 109 -4.04 12.34 24.57
N GLY A 110 -4.16 11.55 23.51
CA GLY A 110 -5.20 10.53 23.36
C GLY A 110 -5.12 9.39 24.37
N SER A 111 -6.28 8.81 24.69
CA SER A 111 -6.39 7.63 25.54
C SER A 111 -6.01 6.36 24.79
N ASP A 112 -5.32 5.44 25.47
CA ASP A 112 -5.05 4.08 25.00
C ASP A 112 -6.09 3.05 25.48
N THR A 113 -7.07 3.47 26.30
CA THR A 113 -8.22 2.63 26.69
C THR A 113 -8.89 1.94 25.50
N PRO A 114 -9.10 2.59 24.33
CA PRO A 114 -9.70 1.92 23.17
C PRO A 114 -8.89 0.72 22.64
N PHE A 115 -7.61 0.62 23.00
CA PHE A 115 -6.71 -0.45 22.59
C PHE A 115 -6.65 -1.59 23.62
N ASP A 116 -7.48 -1.53 24.66
CA ASP A 116 -7.55 -2.56 25.69
C ASP A 116 -7.91 -3.95 25.10
N PRO A 117 -7.19 -5.02 25.47
CA PRO A 117 -7.46 -6.35 24.96
C PRO A 117 -8.89 -6.84 25.19
N ALA A 118 -9.53 -6.49 26.32
CA ALA A 118 -10.88 -6.93 26.63
C ALA A 118 -11.91 -6.30 25.68
N ILE A 119 -11.78 -5.00 25.37
CA ILE A 119 -12.66 -4.31 24.40
C ILE A 119 -12.59 -5.00 23.03
N ASN A 120 -11.37 -5.31 22.59
CA ASN A 120 -11.12 -5.86 21.27
C ASN A 120 -11.51 -7.35 21.18
N ALA A 121 -11.29 -8.11 22.26
CA ALA A 121 -11.70 -9.51 22.37
C ALA A 121 -13.24 -9.66 22.41
N LEU A 122 -13.96 -8.75 23.07
CA LEU A 122 -15.43 -8.75 23.11
C LEU A 122 -16.06 -8.61 21.71
N ARG A 123 -15.41 -7.88 20.79
CA ARG A 123 -15.86 -7.79 19.40
C ARG A 123 -15.38 -8.97 18.53
N GLY A 124 -14.19 -9.50 18.80
CA GLY A 124 -13.74 -10.80 18.26
C GLY A 124 -13.15 -10.80 16.84
N HIS A 125 -12.97 -9.64 16.19
CA HIS A 125 -12.33 -9.59 14.87
C HIS A 125 -10.79 -9.70 14.99
N PRO A 126 -10.15 -10.71 14.37
CA PRO A 126 -8.70 -10.90 14.51
C PRO A 126 -7.85 -9.71 14.07
N GLY A 127 -8.19 -9.09 12.93
CA GLY A 127 -7.47 -7.91 12.45
C GLY A 127 -7.56 -6.73 13.42
N GLN A 128 -8.71 -6.54 14.07
CA GLN A 128 -8.88 -5.50 15.09
C GLN A 128 -8.06 -5.81 16.35
N ILE A 129 -8.05 -7.06 16.80
CA ILE A 129 -7.25 -7.50 17.96
C ILE A 129 -5.77 -7.27 17.72
N ASP A 130 -5.26 -7.66 16.55
CA ASP A 130 -3.85 -7.49 16.18
C ASP A 130 -3.44 -6.02 16.10
N VAL A 131 -4.31 -5.16 15.53
CA VAL A 131 -4.05 -3.72 15.48
C VAL A 131 -4.05 -3.11 16.87
N ALA A 132 -5.01 -3.46 17.73
CA ALA A 132 -5.05 -2.96 19.11
C ALA A 132 -3.79 -3.35 19.89
N ALA A 133 -3.34 -4.60 19.72
CA ALA A 133 -2.11 -5.09 20.33
C ALA A 133 -0.89 -4.29 19.86
N ALA A 134 -0.79 -4.02 18.55
CA ALA A 134 0.30 -3.22 17.98
C ALA A 134 0.31 -1.78 18.51
N LEU A 135 -0.85 -1.08 18.51
CA LEU A 135 -0.97 0.29 19.02
C LEU A 135 -0.60 0.38 20.50
N ARG A 136 -1.08 -0.55 21.32
CA ARG A 136 -0.72 -0.64 22.74
C ARG A 136 0.77 -0.88 22.93
N ALA A 137 1.38 -1.76 22.14
CA ALA A 137 2.80 -2.05 22.20
C ALA A 137 3.68 -0.87 21.72
N LEU A 138 3.17 -0.02 20.83
CA LEU A 138 3.82 1.21 20.39
C LEU A 138 3.77 2.29 21.47
N LEU A 139 2.65 2.44 22.18
CA LEU A 139 2.44 3.49 23.20
C LEU A 139 3.00 3.14 24.59
N ALA A 140 3.39 1.88 24.81
CA ALA A 140 3.87 1.40 26.10
C ALA A 140 5.02 2.24 26.66
N GLY A 141 4.82 2.82 27.84
CA GLY A 141 5.82 3.65 28.53
C GLY A 141 5.86 5.12 28.11
N SER A 142 4.86 5.62 27.37
CA SER A 142 4.73 7.05 27.06
C SER A 142 4.42 7.87 28.33
N GLU A 143 5.29 8.85 28.63
CA GLU A 143 5.05 9.84 29.71
C GLU A 143 3.91 10.79 29.34
N ILE A 144 3.75 11.09 28.05
CA ILE A 144 2.65 11.90 27.53
C ILE A 144 1.31 11.23 27.84
N ARG A 145 1.17 9.94 27.49
CA ARG A 145 -0.02 9.16 27.85
C ARG A 145 -0.22 9.12 29.35
N ALA A 146 0.84 8.93 30.13
CA ALA A 146 0.75 8.86 31.59
C ALA A 146 0.25 10.17 32.22
N SER A 147 0.60 11.32 31.62
CA SER A 147 0.17 12.64 32.08
C SER A 147 -1.33 12.90 31.92
N HIS A 148 -2.03 12.07 31.14
CA HIS A 148 -3.42 12.30 30.74
C HIS A 148 -4.38 11.17 31.12
N ILE A 149 -3.97 10.29 32.04
CA ILE A 149 -4.83 9.21 32.56
C ILE A 149 -6.07 9.79 33.27
N ASP A 150 -5.85 10.78 34.14
CA ASP A 150 -6.90 11.40 34.95
C ASP A 150 -7.44 12.69 34.28
N CYS A 151 -7.76 12.61 32.99
CA CYS A 151 -8.30 13.74 32.23
C CYS A 151 -9.83 13.85 32.31
N SER A 152 -10.35 15.09 32.27
CA SER A 152 -11.79 15.37 32.11
C SER A 152 -12.35 15.07 30.71
N ARG A 153 -11.51 14.81 29.72
CA ARG A 153 -11.92 14.50 28.34
C ARG A 153 -12.55 13.11 28.31
N VAL A 154 -13.86 13.08 28.05
CA VAL A 154 -14.66 11.86 28.16
C VAL A 154 -14.35 10.87 27.02
N GLN A 155 -14.18 11.36 25.80
CA GLN A 155 -13.88 10.51 24.63
C GLN A 155 -13.03 11.23 23.60
N ASP A 156 -12.06 10.53 23.03
CA ASP A 156 -11.30 11.01 21.88
C ASP A 156 -12.13 10.93 20.59
N PRO A 157 -11.80 11.78 19.58
CA PRO A 157 -12.33 11.68 18.23
C PRO A 157 -12.12 10.30 17.61
N TYR A 158 -13.00 9.92 16.68
CA TYR A 158 -13.02 8.58 16.11
C TYR A 158 -11.74 8.27 15.30
N SER A 159 -11.10 9.27 14.71
CA SER A 159 -9.83 9.09 13.99
C SER A 159 -8.71 8.54 14.88
N VAL A 160 -8.77 8.80 16.19
CA VAL A 160 -7.85 8.28 17.21
C VAL A 160 -8.43 7.02 17.87
N ARG A 161 -9.67 7.10 18.34
CA ARG A 161 -10.31 6.05 19.14
C ARG A 161 -10.68 4.80 18.36
N CYS A 162 -11.10 4.95 17.10
CA CYS A 162 -11.59 3.84 16.27
C CYS A 162 -10.48 3.21 15.40
N GLN A 163 -9.20 3.50 15.69
CA GLN A 163 -8.08 2.92 14.94
C GLN A 163 -8.11 1.39 14.90
N PRO A 164 -8.31 0.63 16.00
CA PRO A 164 -8.42 -0.83 15.94
C PRO A 164 -9.51 -1.32 14.99
N GLN A 165 -10.67 -0.67 15.00
CA GLN A 165 -11.84 -1.08 14.26
C GLN A 165 -11.63 -0.86 12.75
N VAL A 166 -11.14 0.32 12.37
CA VAL A 166 -10.97 0.70 10.96
C VAL A 166 -9.72 0.06 10.36
N MET A 167 -8.56 0.23 11.00
CA MET A 167 -7.30 -0.35 10.52
C MET A 167 -7.31 -1.87 10.61
N GLY A 168 -8.02 -2.45 11.58
CA GLY A 168 -8.19 -3.89 11.69
C GLY A 168 -9.08 -4.49 10.60
N ALA A 169 -10.11 -3.76 10.15
CA ALA A 169 -10.88 -4.14 8.97
C ALA A 169 -10.01 -4.09 7.70
N CYS A 170 -9.20 -3.04 7.53
CA CYS A 170 -8.24 -2.92 6.43
C CYS A 170 -7.21 -4.07 6.43
N LEU A 171 -6.64 -4.39 7.59
CA LEU A 171 -5.73 -5.53 7.76
C LEU A 171 -6.40 -6.85 7.36
N THR A 172 -7.67 -7.03 7.71
CA THR A 172 -8.44 -8.22 7.36
C THR A 172 -8.62 -8.34 5.85
N LEU A 173 -9.01 -7.27 5.16
CA LEU A 173 -9.14 -7.23 3.69
C LEU A 173 -7.81 -7.56 3.01
N LEU A 174 -6.71 -6.95 3.46
CA LEU A 174 -5.39 -7.19 2.89
C LEU A 174 -4.91 -8.64 3.09
N ARG A 175 -5.24 -9.28 4.22
CA ARG A 175 -4.97 -10.72 4.44
C ARG A 175 -5.82 -11.62 3.53
N GLN A 176 -7.09 -11.30 3.35
CA GLN A 176 -7.99 -12.03 2.44
C GLN A 176 -7.49 -11.95 1.01
N ALA A 177 -7.17 -10.75 0.52
CA ALA A 177 -6.57 -10.55 -0.79
C ALA A 177 -5.23 -11.30 -0.93
N GLY A 178 -4.39 -11.27 0.10
CA GLY A 178 -3.12 -12.01 0.13
C GLY A 178 -3.28 -13.52 0.00
N ALA A 179 -4.28 -14.10 0.68
CA ALA A 179 -4.56 -15.54 0.57
C ALA A 179 -5.00 -15.94 -0.84
N VAL A 180 -5.85 -15.14 -1.48
CA VAL A 180 -6.29 -15.36 -2.87
C VAL A 180 -5.12 -15.25 -3.84
N LEU A 181 -4.32 -14.17 -3.74
CA LEU A 181 -3.19 -13.93 -4.63
C LEU A 181 -2.08 -14.97 -4.46
N ALA A 182 -1.91 -15.54 -3.27
CA ALA A 182 -0.94 -16.62 -3.04
C ALA A 182 -1.34 -17.91 -3.78
N ILE A 183 -2.63 -18.23 -3.84
CA ILE A 183 -3.14 -19.36 -4.63
C ILE A 183 -2.93 -19.09 -6.11
N GLU A 184 -3.32 -17.90 -6.58
CA GLU A 184 -3.21 -17.53 -7.99
C GLU A 184 -1.75 -17.54 -8.49
N ALA A 185 -0.81 -17.05 -7.66
CA ALA A 185 0.62 -17.07 -7.99
C ALA A 185 1.19 -18.47 -8.20
N ALA A 186 0.53 -19.51 -7.68
CA ALA A 186 0.92 -20.92 -7.84
C ALA A 186 0.03 -21.68 -8.84
N ALA A 187 -0.94 -21.02 -9.47
CA ALA A 187 -1.96 -21.68 -10.29
C ALA A 187 -1.49 -21.95 -11.73
N ALA A 188 -2.06 -22.99 -12.34
CA ALA A 188 -2.01 -23.21 -13.79
C ALA A 188 -3.18 -22.45 -14.43
N THR A 189 -2.88 -21.28 -14.99
CA THR A 189 -3.89 -20.33 -15.50
C THR A 189 -3.99 -20.31 -17.03
N ASP A 190 -3.22 -21.16 -17.73
CA ASP A 190 -3.27 -21.23 -19.19
C ASP A 190 -4.36 -22.20 -19.69
N ASN A 191 -4.59 -22.19 -21.00
CA ASN A 191 -5.55 -23.03 -21.68
C ASN A 191 -5.12 -23.33 -23.12
N PRO A 192 -5.37 -24.55 -23.64
CA PRO A 192 -5.90 -25.72 -22.93
C PRO A 192 -4.90 -26.34 -21.96
N LEU A 193 -5.39 -27.01 -20.93
CA LEU A 193 -4.55 -27.76 -19.99
C LEU A 193 -4.22 -29.14 -20.54
N VAL A 194 -2.94 -29.54 -20.40
CA VAL A 194 -2.46 -30.87 -20.81
C VAL A 194 -2.26 -31.72 -19.56
N LEU A 195 -3.15 -32.68 -19.33
CA LEU A 195 -3.06 -33.62 -18.23
C LEU A 195 -2.32 -34.88 -18.69
N ALA A 196 -0.99 -34.79 -18.71
CA ALA A 196 -0.11 -35.81 -19.27
C ALA A 196 -0.36 -37.21 -18.65
N GLU A 197 -0.56 -37.29 -17.33
CA GLU A 197 -0.83 -38.54 -16.62
C GLU A 197 -2.15 -39.21 -17.06
N ARG A 198 -3.11 -38.41 -17.53
CA ARG A 198 -4.39 -38.90 -18.06
C ARG A 198 -4.38 -39.06 -19.58
N GLY A 199 -3.36 -38.56 -20.27
CA GLY A 199 -3.33 -38.49 -21.73
C GLY A 199 -4.42 -37.56 -22.31
N GLU A 200 -4.87 -36.56 -21.54
CA GLU A 200 -6.01 -35.71 -21.91
C GLU A 200 -5.59 -34.25 -22.15
N ILE A 201 -6.33 -33.59 -23.04
CA ILE A 201 -6.26 -32.13 -23.27
C ILE A 201 -7.64 -31.56 -22.95
N LEU A 202 -7.71 -30.70 -21.94
CA LEU A 202 -8.97 -30.12 -21.46
C LEU A 202 -8.99 -28.62 -21.74
N SER A 203 -10.07 -28.15 -22.38
CA SER A 203 -10.34 -26.72 -22.50
C SER A 203 -11.24 -26.27 -21.36
N GLY A 204 -10.79 -25.28 -20.59
CA GLY A 204 -11.49 -24.64 -19.49
C GLY A 204 -11.32 -23.12 -19.52
N GLY A 205 -11.42 -22.49 -18.35
CA GLY A 205 -11.42 -21.02 -18.22
C GLY A 205 -10.51 -20.48 -17.11
N ASN A 206 -9.45 -21.20 -16.73
CA ASN A 206 -8.54 -20.78 -15.64
C ASN A 206 -7.81 -19.47 -15.92
N PHE A 207 -7.85 -18.97 -17.16
CA PHE A 207 -7.30 -17.68 -17.55
C PHE A 207 -8.17 -16.48 -17.12
N HIS A 208 -9.39 -16.71 -16.62
CA HIS A 208 -10.32 -15.66 -16.22
C HIS A 208 -9.97 -15.16 -14.81
N ALA A 209 -9.47 -13.92 -14.72
CA ALA A 209 -8.83 -13.38 -13.53
C ALA A 209 -9.79 -12.80 -12.47
N GLU A 210 -11.02 -13.31 -12.38
CA GLU A 210 -12.05 -12.77 -11.47
C GLU A 210 -11.61 -12.76 -9.99
N PRO A 211 -10.97 -13.83 -9.45
CA PRO A 211 -10.48 -13.81 -8.08
C PRO A 211 -9.44 -12.72 -7.84
N VAL A 212 -8.58 -12.45 -8.83
CA VAL A 212 -7.57 -11.38 -8.78
C VAL A 212 -8.22 -10.00 -8.82
N ALA A 213 -9.26 -9.82 -9.63
CA ALA A 213 -10.00 -8.57 -9.71
C ALA A 213 -10.64 -8.22 -8.36
N PHE A 214 -11.32 -9.17 -7.71
CA PHE A 214 -11.86 -8.97 -6.36
C PHE A 214 -10.78 -8.70 -5.32
N ALA A 215 -9.64 -9.41 -5.38
CA ALA A 215 -8.53 -9.16 -4.47
C ALA A 215 -7.97 -7.73 -4.65
N ALA A 216 -7.82 -7.26 -5.89
CA ALA A 216 -7.38 -5.90 -6.18
C ALA A 216 -8.37 -4.85 -5.68
N ASP A 217 -9.68 -5.07 -5.85
CA ASP A 217 -10.72 -4.17 -5.34
C ASP A 217 -10.74 -4.13 -3.79
N GLN A 218 -10.54 -5.27 -3.11
CA GLN A 218 -10.39 -5.32 -1.65
C GLN A 218 -9.17 -4.51 -1.17
N ILE A 219 -8.04 -4.61 -1.87
CA ILE A 219 -6.84 -3.81 -1.54
C ILE A 219 -7.12 -2.32 -1.74
N ALA A 220 -7.81 -1.94 -2.82
CA ALA A 220 -8.16 -0.54 -3.10
C ALA A 220 -9.03 0.07 -1.98
N LEU A 221 -10.03 -0.67 -1.49
CA LEU A 221 -10.85 -0.26 -0.35
C LEU A 221 -10.00 -0.05 0.90
N ALA A 222 -9.11 -0.99 1.22
CA ALA A 222 -8.22 -0.88 2.36
C ALA A 222 -7.29 0.34 2.26
N VAL A 223 -6.63 0.54 1.11
CA VAL A 223 -5.73 1.69 0.88
C VAL A 223 -6.47 3.02 1.02
N SER A 224 -7.69 3.11 0.49
CA SER A 224 -8.53 4.30 0.61
C SER A 224 -8.88 4.60 2.07
N GLU A 225 -9.33 3.60 2.84
CA GLU A 225 -9.74 3.81 4.24
C GLU A 225 -8.56 4.08 5.19
N ILE A 226 -7.40 3.46 4.95
CA ILE A 226 -6.17 3.82 5.68
C ILE A 226 -5.84 5.29 5.45
N GLY A 227 -5.91 5.75 4.20
CA GLY A 227 -5.66 7.14 3.82
C GLY A 227 -6.66 8.10 4.45
N ALA A 228 -7.96 7.77 4.40
CA ALA A 228 -9.02 8.59 4.97
C ALA A 228 -8.89 8.72 6.50
N LEU A 229 -8.61 7.63 7.22
CA LEU A 229 -8.44 7.69 8.67
C LEU A 229 -7.18 8.49 9.06
N THR A 230 -6.10 8.30 8.31
CA THR A 230 -4.83 9.03 8.52
C THR A 230 -4.99 10.52 8.27
N GLU A 231 -5.66 10.89 7.19
CA GLU A 231 -5.96 12.28 6.86
C GLU A 231 -6.84 12.95 7.92
N ARG A 232 -7.83 12.24 8.49
CA ARG A 232 -8.61 12.74 9.63
C ARG A 232 -7.79 12.93 10.91
N ARG A 233 -6.68 12.20 11.09
CA ARG A 233 -5.74 12.46 12.21
C ARG A 233 -4.85 13.67 11.93
N ILE A 234 -4.46 13.91 10.66
CA ILE A 234 -3.76 15.15 10.27
C ILE A 234 -4.65 16.37 10.58
N ALA A 235 -5.91 16.34 10.12
CA ALA A 235 -6.87 17.42 10.38
C ALA A 235 -7.08 17.65 11.89
N LEU A 236 -7.11 16.57 12.68
CA LEU A 236 -7.17 16.67 14.14
C LEU A 236 -5.94 17.39 14.72
N LEU A 237 -4.73 17.05 14.27
CA LEU A 237 -3.48 17.59 14.82
C LEU A 237 -3.33 19.09 14.58
N VAL A 238 -3.79 19.60 13.44
CA VAL A 238 -3.66 21.02 13.09
C VAL A 238 -4.76 21.91 13.68
N ASP A 239 -5.85 21.30 14.14
CA ASP A 239 -6.97 22.00 14.78
C ASP A 239 -6.66 22.26 16.28
N PRO A 240 -6.43 23.51 16.71
CA PRO A 240 -6.11 23.82 18.10
C PRO A 240 -7.27 23.52 19.06
N ALA A 241 -8.51 23.56 18.59
CA ALA A 241 -9.69 23.31 19.43
C ALA A 241 -9.81 21.83 19.83
N MET A 242 -9.24 20.95 19.00
CA MET A 242 -9.35 19.50 19.18
C MET A 242 -8.04 18.85 19.63
N SER A 243 -6.89 19.42 19.25
CA SER A 243 -5.57 18.87 19.57
C SER A 243 -4.94 19.39 20.86
N GLU A 244 -5.38 20.55 21.37
CA GLU A 244 -4.67 21.29 22.42
C GLU A 244 -3.20 21.59 22.05
N LEU A 245 -2.93 21.75 20.75
CA LEU A 245 -1.65 22.18 20.17
C LEU A 245 -1.80 23.59 19.56
N PRO A 246 -0.69 24.30 19.27
CA PRO A 246 -0.74 25.52 18.49
C PRO A 246 -1.40 25.29 17.12
N ALA A 247 -2.19 26.27 16.66
CA ALA A 247 -2.88 26.17 15.37
C ALA A 247 -1.90 25.85 14.23
N PHE A 248 -2.22 24.86 13.41
CA PHE A 248 -1.37 24.39 12.31
C PHE A 248 0.06 24.00 12.72
N LEU A 249 0.27 23.65 13.99
CA LEU A 249 1.54 23.14 14.52
C LEU A 249 2.74 24.09 14.35
N THR A 250 2.50 25.40 14.35
CA THR A 250 3.56 26.41 14.32
C THR A 250 3.74 27.09 15.70
N PRO A 251 4.99 27.41 16.11
CA PRO A 251 5.24 28.16 17.34
C PRO A 251 4.60 29.56 17.37
N GLU A 252 4.44 30.21 16.20
CA GLU A 252 3.90 31.57 16.08
C GLU A 252 2.74 31.64 15.05
N PRO A 253 1.52 31.21 15.45
CA PRO A 253 0.35 31.25 14.58
C PRO A 253 -0.02 32.67 14.15
N GLY A 254 -0.46 32.83 12.90
CA GLY A 254 -0.90 34.11 12.33
C GLY A 254 0.20 34.89 11.62
N VAL A 255 1.47 34.63 11.95
CA VAL A 255 2.63 35.02 11.14
C VAL A 255 3.04 33.86 10.23
N ASN A 256 3.07 32.65 10.79
CA ASN A 256 3.37 31.41 10.09
C ASN A 256 2.09 30.60 9.83
N SER A 257 2.08 29.88 8.71
CA SER A 257 0.99 28.98 8.30
C SER A 257 1.25 27.53 8.71
N GLY A 258 2.49 27.17 9.05
CA GLY A 258 2.85 25.84 9.53
C GLY A 258 2.42 24.73 8.56
N PHE A 259 1.65 23.78 9.08
CA PHE A 259 1.19 22.59 8.36
C PHE A 259 -0.08 22.78 7.52
N MET A 260 -0.62 24.00 7.42
CA MET A 260 -1.89 24.27 6.71
C MET A 260 -1.90 23.72 5.27
N ALA A 261 -0.87 24.01 4.47
CA ALA A 261 -0.80 23.53 3.09
C ALA A 261 -0.56 22.00 2.99
N ALA A 262 0.14 21.43 3.97
CA ALA A 262 0.37 19.99 4.04
C ALA A 262 -0.94 19.24 4.34
N GLU A 263 -1.78 19.75 5.24
CA GLU A 263 -3.13 19.23 5.49
C GLU A 263 -3.97 19.24 4.20
N ILE A 264 -4.01 20.37 3.47
CA ILE A 264 -4.75 20.48 2.21
C ILE A 264 -4.27 19.45 1.19
N THR A 265 -2.96 19.21 1.12
CA THR A 265 -2.36 18.19 0.25
C THR A 265 -2.84 16.80 0.63
N ALA A 266 -2.83 16.45 1.92
CA ALA A 266 -3.33 15.16 2.40
C ALA A 266 -4.82 14.97 2.09
N ALA A 267 -5.64 16.01 2.28
CA ALA A 267 -7.07 15.99 1.97
C ALA A 267 -7.35 15.72 0.48
N ALA A 268 -6.60 16.37 -0.42
CA ALA A 268 -6.73 16.18 -1.86
C ALA A 268 -6.40 14.73 -2.27
N LEU A 269 -5.30 14.19 -1.75
CA LEU A 269 -4.84 12.81 -2.04
C LEU A 269 -5.81 11.76 -1.49
N ALA A 270 -6.37 11.99 -0.30
CA ALA A 270 -7.38 11.09 0.27
C ALA A 270 -8.68 11.11 -0.55
N ALA A 271 -9.09 12.28 -1.05
CA ALA A 271 -10.25 12.40 -1.93
C ALA A 271 -10.04 11.70 -3.28
N GLU A 272 -8.84 11.76 -3.84
CA GLU A 272 -8.50 11.06 -5.08
C GLU A 272 -8.57 9.53 -4.91
N ASN A 273 -8.03 9.01 -3.79
CA ASN A 273 -8.10 7.57 -3.50
C ASN A 273 -9.53 7.05 -3.34
N LYS A 274 -10.46 7.86 -2.79
CA LYS A 274 -11.88 7.48 -2.71
C LYS A 274 -12.49 7.24 -4.08
N GLN A 275 -12.18 8.08 -5.07
CA GLN A 275 -12.68 7.90 -6.43
C GLN A 275 -12.07 6.65 -7.09
N ARG A 276 -10.78 6.42 -6.85
CA ARG A 276 -10.05 5.26 -7.40
C ARG A 276 -10.42 3.92 -6.74
N ALA A 277 -11.06 3.95 -5.58
CA ALA A 277 -11.54 2.75 -4.89
C ALA A 277 -12.82 2.15 -5.50
N ALA A 278 -13.43 2.80 -6.50
CA ALA A 278 -14.58 2.26 -7.22
C ALA A 278 -14.24 0.86 -7.80
N PRO A 279 -15.03 -0.19 -7.56
CA PRO A 279 -14.71 -1.55 -8.01
C PRO A 279 -14.52 -1.63 -9.53
N ALA A 280 -13.40 -2.17 -9.99
CA ALA A 280 -13.18 -2.44 -11.41
C ALA A 280 -13.78 -3.80 -11.81
N SER A 281 -13.91 -4.74 -10.87
CA SER A 281 -14.37 -6.10 -11.13
C SER A 281 -15.84 -6.22 -11.52
N ILE A 282 -16.62 -5.14 -11.35
CA ILE A 282 -18.05 -5.12 -11.71
C ILE A 282 -18.29 -4.57 -13.12
N ASP A 283 -17.23 -4.19 -13.83
CA ASP A 283 -17.30 -3.73 -15.21
C ASP A 283 -16.87 -4.87 -16.15
N SER A 284 -17.58 -5.01 -17.27
CA SER A 284 -17.30 -6.02 -18.29
C SER A 284 -17.86 -5.56 -19.63
N LEU A 285 -17.04 -5.66 -20.67
CA LEU A 285 -17.40 -5.33 -22.05
C LEU A 285 -17.02 -6.48 -22.97
N THR A 286 -17.91 -6.82 -23.90
CA THR A 286 -17.69 -7.98 -24.79
C THR A 286 -16.58 -7.72 -25.79
N THR A 287 -15.73 -8.72 -26.00
CA THR A 287 -14.62 -8.71 -26.97
C THR A 287 -14.71 -9.92 -27.91
N CYS A 288 -13.90 -9.93 -28.97
CA CYS A 288 -13.82 -11.04 -29.92
C CYS A 288 -15.17 -11.51 -30.48
N ALA A 289 -15.99 -10.58 -30.97
CA ALA A 289 -17.32 -10.87 -31.54
C ALA A 289 -18.24 -11.69 -30.61
N ASN A 290 -18.23 -11.34 -29.31
CA ASN A 290 -18.97 -12.01 -28.22
C ASN A 290 -18.48 -13.41 -27.87
N GLN A 291 -17.32 -13.83 -28.37
CA GLN A 291 -16.68 -15.05 -27.87
C GLN A 291 -16.11 -14.84 -26.46
N GLU A 292 -15.67 -13.61 -26.16
CA GLU A 292 -15.27 -13.15 -24.83
C GLU A 292 -16.39 -12.24 -24.31
N ASP A 293 -17.49 -12.83 -23.85
CA ASP A 293 -18.71 -12.12 -23.45
C ASP A 293 -18.72 -11.66 -21.99
N HIS A 294 -17.76 -12.13 -21.18
CA HIS A 294 -17.53 -11.69 -19.81
C HIS A 294 -16.03 -11.61 -19.50
N VAL A 295 -15.62 -10.54 -18.82
CA VAL A 295 -14.22 -10.26 -18.49
C VAL A 295 -14.10 -9.72 -17.06
N SER A 296 -12.91 -9.83 -16.45
CA SER A 296 -12.72 -9.48 -15.03
C SER A 296 -12.20 -8.07 -14.77
N MET A 297 -11.61 -7.41 -15.79
CA MET A 297 -10.88 -6.14 -15.65
C MET A 297 -9.75 -6.16 -14.59
N ALA A 298 -9.23 -7.34 -14.23
CA ALA A 298 -8.26 -7.51 -13.16
C ALA A 298 -7.00 -6.64 -13.32
N THR A 299 -6.45 -6.52 -14.53
CA THR A 299 -5.25 -5.70 -14.77
C THR A 299 -5.53 -4.22 -14.50
N HIS A 300 -6.71 -3.72 -14.86
CA HIS A 300 -7.10 -2.34 -14.60
C HIS A 300 -7.27 -2.10 -13.10
N GLY A 301 -7.98 -3.00 -12.41
CA GLY A 301 -8.16 -2.94 -10.95
C GLY A 301 -6.84 -3.07 -10.18
N ALA A 302 -5.90 -3.88 -10.67
CA ALA A 302 -4.60 -4.07 -10.04
C ALA A 302 -3.65 -2.89 -10.28
N ARG A 303 -3.54 -2.37 -11.52
CA ARG A 303 -2.56 -1.32 -11.85
C ARG A 303 -2.80 -0.01 -11.09
N ARG A 304 -4.06 0.32 -10.77
CA ARG A 304 -4.40 1.56 -10.04
C ARG A 304 -3.85 1.57 -8.61
N LEU A 305 -3.56 0.40 -8.03
CA LEU A 305 -3.07 0.29 -6.66
C LEU A 305 -1.71 0.98 -6.47
N ALA A 306 -0.87 1.03 -7.50
CA ALA A 306 0.40 1.75 -7.46
C ALA A 306 0.18 3.25 -7.17
N GLU A 307 -0.65 3.92 -7.97
CA GLU A 307 -0.99 5.33 -7.78
C GLU A 307 -1.71 5.57 -6.43
N MET A 308 -2.59 4.65 -6.01
CA MET A 308 -3.27 4.77 -4.72
C MET A 308 -2.30 4.66 -3.53
N ASN A 309 -1.33 3.75 -3.60
CA ASN A 309 -0.28 3.63 -2.59
C ASN A 309 0.69 4.82 -2.63
N ASP A 310 0.93 5.41 -3.80
CA ASP A 310 1.72 6.65 -3.92
C ASP A 310 1.06 7.83 -3.21
N ASN A 311 -0.26 7.91 -3.26
CA ASN A 311 -1.04 8.88 -2.51
C ASN A 311 -1.02 8.57 -1.01
N LEU A 312 -1.22 7.30 -0.64
CA LEU A 312 -1.20 6.87 0.75
C LEU A 312 0.16 7.13 1.42
N ALA A 313 1.27 6.89 0.72
CA ALA A 313 2.62 7.15 1.24
C ALA A 313 2.81 8.63 1.60
N LYS A 314 2.34 9.55 0.76
CA LYS A 314 2.36 11.00 1.03
C LYS A 314 1.50 11.37 2.23
N ILE A 315 0.29 10.83 2.32
CA ILE A 315 -0.62 11.05 3.45
C ILE A 315 0.02 10.59 4.76
N VAL A 316 0.59 9.38 4.81
CA VAL A 316 1.30 8.84 5.99
C VAL A 316 2.53 9.69 6.34
N ALA A 317 3.31 10.13 5.34
CA ALA A 317 4.47 10.98 5.55
C ALA A 317 4.09 12.35 6.16
N ILE A 318 3.00 12.97 5.68
CA ILE A 318 2.49 14.22 6.24
C ILE A 318 2.04 14.00 7.70
N GLU A 319 1.35 12.90 8.00
CA GLU A 319 1.00 12.57 9.39
C GLU A 319 2.24 12.41 10.25
N TRP A 320 3.28 11.74 9.76
CA TRP A 320 4.51 11.54 10.52
C TRP A 320 5.18 12.87 10.88
N LEU A 321 5.28 13.78 9.92
CA LEU A 321 5.83 15.13 10.12
C LEU A 321 4.99 15.91 11.14
N ALA A 322 3.67 15.91 10.98
CA ALA A 322 2.73 16.61 11.84
C ALA A 322 2.75 16.06 13.28
N ALA A 323 2.68 14.74 13.45
CA ALA A 323 2.67 14.12 14.76
C ALA A 323 4.02 14.28 15.49
N ALA A 324 5.15 14.20 14.77
CA ALA A 324 6.46 14.47 15.33
C ALA A 324 6.64 15.94 15.76
N GLN A 325 6.03 16.88 15.02
CA GLN A 325 5.96 18.29 15.43
C GLN A 325 5.07 18.46 16.67
N GLY A 326 3.89 17.85 16.68
CA GLY A 326 2.94 17.88 17.79
C GLY A 326 3.52 17.35 19.09
N ILE A 327 4.25 16.22 19.04
CA ILE A 327 4.97 15.68 20.22
C ILE A 327 6.06 16.66 20.69
N GLY A 328 6.71 17.40 19.79
CA GLY A 328 7.67 18.44 20.15
C GLY A 328 7.09 19.51 21.09
N PHE A 329 5.83 19.89 20.89
CA PHE A 329 5.11 20.83 21.76
C PHE A 329 4.70 20.26 23.12
N ARG A 330 4.89 18.95 23.36
CA ARG A 330 4.61 18.31 24.65
C ARG A 330 5.81 18.28 25.59
N ALA A 331 6.96 18.84 25.18
CA ALA A 331 8.14 18.92 26.03
C ALA A 331 7.82 19.60 27.39
N PRO A 332 8.39 19.12 28.52
CA PRO A 332 9.45 18.12 28.62
C PRO A 332 8.98 16.65 28.61
N LEU A 333 7.69 16.37 28.46
CA LEU A 333 7.16 15.00 28.45
C LEU A 333 7.67 14.24 27.22
N LYS A 334 7.98 12.95 27.42
CA LYS A 334 8.46 12.06 26.35
C LYS A 334 7.39 11.07 25.93
N THR A 335 7.33 10.80 24.62
CA THR A 335 6.61 9.63 24.07
C THR A 335 7.34 8.33 24.44
N SER A 336 6.80 7.17 24.06
CA SER A 336 7.44 5.88 24.28
C SER A 336 8.80 5.77 23.57
N VAL A 337 9.65 4.84 24.02
CA VAL A 337 10.98 4.61 23.41
C VAL A 337 10.87 4.25 21.92
N ARG A 338 9.87 3.44 21.55
CA ARG A 338 9.63 3.04 20.16
C ARG A 338 9.26 4.24 19.30
N LEU A 339 8.27 5.01 19.74
CA LEU A 339 7.81 6.19 19.01
C LEU A 339 8.87 7.29 18.96
N GLY A 340 9.66 7.46 20.03
CA GLY A 340 10.83 8.34 20.04
C GLY A 340 11.89 7.93 19.01
N SER A 341 12.08 6.63 18.78
CA SER A 341 13.00 6.12 17.74
C SER A 341 12.50 6.43 16.33
N ALA A 342 11.18 6.35 16.10
CA ALA A 342 10.57 6.81 14.84
C ALA A 342 10.77 8.32 14.63
N ILE A 343 10.55 9.15 15.65
CA ILE A 343 10.80 10.60 15.56
C ILE A 343 12.29 10.86 15.26
N ALA A 344 13.22 10.22 15.98
CA ALA A 344 14.65 10.39 15.77
C ALA A 344 15.06 10.03 14.34
N ARG A 345 14.48 8.96 13.76
CA ARG A 345 14.73 8.56 12.38
C ARG A 345 14.30 9.62 11.38
N LEU A 346 13.15 10.27 11.60
CA LEU A 346 12.70 11.40 10.78
C LEU A 346 13.60 12.62 10.96
N ARG A 347 13.92 12.98 12.21
CA ARG A 347 14.71 14.17 12.53
C ARG A 347 16.16 14.11 12.05
N ALA A 348 16.66 12.92 11.72
CA ALA A 348 17.95 12.76 11.05
C ALA A 348 17.98 13.38 9.64
N VAL A 349 16.83 13.58 9.00
CA VAL A 349 16.71 14.14 7.64
C VAL A 349 15.79 15.35 7.53
N VAL A 350 14.80 15.48 8.43
CA VAL A 350 13.85 16.61 8.44
C VAL A 350 13.85 17.31 9.81
N PRO A 351 14.39 18.53 9.94
CA PRO A 351 14.40 19.26 11.20
C PRO A 351 12.98 19.69 11.65
N PRO A 352 12.77 20.02 12.94
CA PRO A 352 11.53 20.65 13.41
C PRO A 352 11.16 21.89 12.58
N LEU A 353 9.86 22.20 12.50
CA LEU A 353 9.38 23.41 11.84
C LEU A 353 9.32 24.54 12.87
N GLU A 354 10.27 25.47 12.82
CA GLU A 354 10.32 26.65 13.70
C GLU A 354 9.63 27.85 13.04
N GLU A 355 10.04 28.15 11.80
CA GLU A 355 9.43 29.14 10.91
C GLU A 355 8.97 28.46 9.60
N ASP A 356 8.07 29.10 8.86
CA ASP A 356 7.62 28.60 7.57
C ASP A 356 8.80 28.40 6.61
N ARG A 357 8.82 27.23 5.97
CA ARG A 357 9.79 26.91 4.90
C ARG A 357 9.11 26.12 3.80
N TYR A 358 9.79 26.00 2.68
CA TYR A 358 9.33 25.16 1.58
C TYR A 358 9.26 23.69 2.01
N MET A 359 8.04 23.18 2.26
CA MET A 359 7.82 21.86 2.88
C MET A 359 7.90 20.68 1.89
N ALA A 360 7.85 20.90 0.58
CA ALA A 360 7.80 19.79 -0.38
C ALA A 360 9.01 18.83 -0.24
N PRO A 361 10.27 19.31 -0.09
CA PRO A 361 11.42 18.42 0.14
C PRO A 361 11.31 17.62 1.43
N ASP A 362 10.73 18.20 2.49
CA ASP A 362 10.53 17.50 3.76
C ASP A 362 9.50 16.36 3.62
N ILE A 363 8.42 16.62 2.87
CA ILE A 363 7.41 15.61 2.57
C ILE A 363 8.01 14.48 1.74
N GLU A 364 8.73 14.79 0.66
CA GLU A 364 9.37 13.77 -0.18
C GLU A 364 10.41 12.93 0.59
N ALA A 365 11.23 13.56 1.45
CA ALA A 365 12.16 12.83 2.31
C ALA A 365 11.44 11.87 3.28
N ALA A 366 10.30 12.30 3.86
CA ALA A 366 9.49 11.44 4.71
C ALA A 366 8.79 10.31 3.93
N VAL A 367 8.37 10.57 2.68
CA VAL A 367 7.81 9.55 1.76
C VAL A 367 8.83 8.47 1.45
N ASP A 368 10.05 8.86 1.09
CA ASP A 368 11.14 7.93 0.77
C ASP A 368 11.44 7.02 1.96
N LEU A 369 11.52 7.58 3.17
CA LEU A 369 11.70 6.82 4.40
C LEU A 369 10.53 5.86 4.68
N ALA A 370 9.28 6.30 4.51
CA ALA A 370 8.10 5.47 4.72
C ALA A 370 8.05 4.29 3.75
N ARG A 371 8.35 4.52 2.46
CA ARG A 371 8.42 3.48 1.42
C ARG A 371 9.58 2.52 1.63
N ALA A 372 10.72 3.01 2.13
CA ALA A 372 11.84 2.15 2.50
C ALA A 372 11.52 1.22 3.68
N GLY A 373 10.46 1.51 4.47
CA GLY A 373 10.11 0.75 5.67
C GLY A 373 10.81 1.26 6.93
N ALA A 374 11.47 2.41 6.87
CA ALA A 374 12.29 2.95 7.96
C ALA A 374 11.50 3.20 9.26
N LEU A 375 10.20 3.52 9.16
CA LEU A 375 9.30 3.67 10.30
C LEU A 375 9.19 2.37 11.12
N VAL A 376 8.95 1.25 10.44
CA VAL A 376 8.75 -0.06 11.08
C VAL A 376 10.08 -0.60 11.63
N GLU A 377 11.17 -0.39 10.90
CA GLU A 377 12.52 -0.74 11.37
C GLU A 377 12.88 0.01 12.65
N ALA A 378 12.56 1.32 12.72
CA ALA A 378 12.87 2.16 13.87
C ALA A 378 12.13 1.74 15.15
N VAL A 379 10.89 1.24 15.05
CA VAL A 379 10.09 0.82 16.23
C VAL A 379 10.28 -0.65 16.61
N GLY A 380 11.00 -1.42 15.78
CA GLY A 380 11.16 -2.86 15.91
C GLY A 380 9.96 -3.65 15.34
N PRO A 381 10.18 -4.65 14.47
CA PRO A 381 9.11 -5.36 13.78
C PRO A 381 8.28 -6.30 14.69
N GLU A 382 8.83 -6.69 15.84
CA GLU A 382 8.29 -7.74 16.73
C GLU A 382 6.97 -7.37 17.45
N GLY A 383 6.40 -6.20 17.18
CA GLY A 383 5.08 -5.78 17.68
C GLY A 383 4.06 -5.43 16.59
N MET A 384 4.42 -5.58 15.31
CA MET A 384 3.55 -5.21 14.20
C MET A 384 2.69 -6.39 13.73
N PRO A 385 1.46 -6.15 13.22
CA PRO A 385 0.59 -7.24 12.78
C PRO A 385 1.26 -8.14 11.72
N GLY A 386 1.07 -9.45 11.88
CA GLY A 386 1.51 -10.47 10.92
C GLY A 386 0.68 -10.50 9.64
N TRP A 387 1.12 -11.29 8.65
CA TRP A 387 0.52 -11.33 7.32
C TRP A 387 0.26 -12.74 6.82
#